data_AF-A0A8T3UY14-F1
#
_entry.id   AF-A0A8T3UY14-F1
#
_cell.length_a   1.000
_cell.length_b   1.000
_cell.length_c   1.000
_cell.angle_alpha   90.00
_cell.angle_beta   90.00
_cell.angle_gamma   90.00
#
_symmetry.space_group_name_H-M   'P 1'
#
loop_
_entity.id
_entity.type
_entity.pdbx_description
1 polymer ?
#
loop_
_entity_poly.entity_id
_entity_poly.type
_entity_poly.pdbx_seq_one_letter_code
_entity_poly.pdbx_strand_id
1 'polypeptide(L)'
;MNKKIVTLIIVILVSFCFLGIVVADNATNDDNSTTDPDQTIDDDNVDDDKKDDKTTVIDNTDKDKDKKDDKSKKNYILAKGKGNDIKFSDGFRGFILDYSKSPAKPGDEYKAVSTSHASNSNALKLAVIECYKQNSADQIGKVLKDFIKSGSSNTKVGEAVAASHDKLSDHVILKLNEHSQVDIQFEVLKSVSGNESDYFAYKASFTTLLDESTNNETNETRDDAITNITNVTNMTNVTFLVNNETNGLILNGLYDYLDFLANSLFSAWKPIIDTLANDFLMVYNALEGLGKSFGTFLEDLHTFMGALQNLLNMVGPLFNQLSGILKMVIILLNSIGQLLNMIMPILDFVSQLLPAIISLVQQIIGLIQNIISFIGDIINQLASLGQAIFDYLKTTGSFLANVIGNGALILISFVIITVGAFVYNRQR
;
A
#
# COMPACT_ATOMS: atom_id res chain seq x y z
N MET A 1 -16.95 9.13 -7.74
CA MET A 1 -17.26 9.91 -6.53
C MET A 1 -16.23 11.04 -6.39
N ASN A 2 -16.68 12.30 -6.42
CA ASN A 2 -15.79 13.47 -6.42
C ASN A 2 -15.02 13.54 -5.09
N LYS A 3 -13.70 13.79 -5.10
CA LYS A 3 -12.91 13.89 -3.86
C LYS A 3 -13.49 14.92 -2.89
N LYS A 4 -14.10 15.99 -3.40
CA LYS A 4 -14.78 17.01 -2.58
C LYS A 4 -16.01 16.44 -1.84
N ILE A 5 -16.76 15.53 -2.47
CA ILE A 5 -17.91 14.85 -1.87
C ILE A 5 -17.45 13.87 -0.77
N VAL A 6 -16.37 13.13 -1.01
CA VAL A 6 -15.80 12.22 0.00
C VAL A 6 -15.27 13.00 1.21
N THR A 7 -14.60 14.14 1.00
CA THR A 7 -14.14 15.00 2.09
C THR A 7 -15.31 15.59 2.87
N LEU A 8 -16.39 16.02 2.21
CA LEU A 8 -17.59 16.53 2.87
C LEU A 8 -18.27 15.46 3.74
N ILE A 9 -18.39 14.22 3.24
CA ILE A 9 -18.93 13.09 4.00
C ILE A 9 -18.09 12.80 5.25
N ILE A 10 -16.76 12.83 5.11
CA ILE A 10 -15.85 12.63 6.25
C ILE A 10 -16.00 13.74 7.28
N VAL A 11 -16.12 15.01 6.87
CA VAL A 11 -16.33 16.14 7.79
C VAL A 11 -17.67 16.01 8.52
N ILE A 12 -18.74 15.62 7.82
CA ILE A 12 -20.06 15.40 8.43
C ILE A 12 -20.01 14.27 9.45
N LEU A 13 -19.40 13.13 9.11
CA LEU A 13 -19.26 11.99 10.03
C LEU A 13 -18.44 12.34 11.28
N VAL A 14 -17.34 13.08 11.12
CA VAL A 14 -16.53 13.53 12.26
C VAL A 14 -17.32 14.49 13.15
N SER A 15 -18.09 15.43 12.58
CA SER A 15 -18.96 16.31 13.38
C SER A 15 -20.05 15.55 14.15
N PHE A 16 -20.65 14.51 13.56
CA PHE A 16 -21.63 13.66 14.26
C PHE A 16 -20.99 12.85 15.39
N CYS A 17 -19.76 12.36 15.23
CA CYS A 17 -19.02 11.71 16.31
C CYS A 17 -18.72 12.68 17.46
N PHE A 18 -18.37 13.94 17.18
CA PHE A 18 -18.16 14.95 18.22
C PHE A 18 -19.45 15.32 18.97
N LEU A 19 -20.60 15.42 18.28
CA LEU A 19 -21.88 15.61 18.96
C LEU A 19 -22.24 14.42 19.86
N GLY A 20 -21.96 13.19 19.43
CA GLY A 20 -22.20 11.98 20.22
C GLY A 20 -21.38 11.94 21.52
N ILE A 21 -20.12 12.40 21.47
CA ILE A 21 -19.23 12.46 22.64
C ILE A 21 -19.71 13.55 23.62
N VAL A 22 -20.10 14.73 23.13
CA VAL A 22 -20.60 15.82 23.99
C VAL A 22 -21.93 15.45 24.68
N VAL A 23 -22.80 14.67 24.02
CA VAL A 23 -24.04 14.17 24.62
C VAL A 23 -23.77 13.04 25.64
N ALA A 24 -22.72 12.23 25.45
CA ALA A 24 -22.34 11.18 26.39
C ALA A 24 -21.65 11.74 27.67
N ASP A 25 -20.84 12.79 27.54
CA ASP A 25 -20.21 13.48 28.69
C ASP A 25 -21.25 14.18 29.57
N ASN A 26 -22.32 14.69 28.97
CA ASN A 26 -23.42 15.31 29.74
C ASN A 26 -24.32 14.30 30.46
N ALA A 27 -24.20 13.00 30.15
CA ALA A 27 -25.01 11.94 30.76
C ALA A 27 -24.30 11.21 31.92
N THR A 28 -23.03 11.53 32.20
CA THR A 28 -22.21 10.83 33.21
C THR A 28 -21.93 11.65 34.48
N ASN A 29 -22.54 12.81 34.64
CA ASN A 29 -22.33 13.69 35.80
C ASN A 29 -23.33 13.52 36.97
N ASP A 30 -24.14 12.47 36.95
CA ASP A 30 -24.90 12.03 38.13
C ASP A 30 -24.50 10.59 38.46
N ASP A 31 -23.48 10.41 39.29
CA ASP A 31 -23.64 9.59 40.50
C ASP A 31 -22.45 9.65 41.44
N ASN A 32 -22.82 9.63 42.71
CA ASN A 32 -22.05 9.90 43.89
C ASN A 32 -21.47 8.61 44.50
N SER A 33 -20.30 8.76 45.14
CA SER A 33 -19.91 8.12 46.39
C SER A 33 -19.04 6.84 46.39
N THR A 34 -17.98 6.94 47.20
CA THR A 34 -17.27 5.92 48.00
C THR A 34 -16.47 4.87 47.24
N THR A 35 -15.21 4.55 47.54
CA THR A 35 -14.45 4.58 48.80
C THR A 35 -12.96 4.40 48.46
N ASP A 36 -12.08 5.16 49.11
CA ASP A 36 -10.65 4.84 49.37
C ASP A 36 -10.60 3.64 50.37
N PRO A 37 -9.52 2.83 50.52
CA PRO A 37 -8.15 3.34 50.73
C PRO A 37 -6.98 2.52 50.16
N ASP A 38 -5.81 3.16 50.22
CA ASP A 38 -4.49 2.60 50.54
C ASP A 38 -3.71 1.87 49.43
N GLN A 39 -2.64 2.53 48.96
CA GLN A 39 -1.30 1.94 49.05
C GLN A 39 -0.20 3.01 48.90
N THR A 40 0.52 3.18 50.01
CA THR A 40 1.87 3.73 50.14
C THR A 40 2.89 2.87 49.39
N ILE A 41 4.00 3.48 48.95
CA ILE A 41 5.39 3.03 49.20
C ILE A 41 6.39 3.79 48.28
N ASP A 42 7.26 4.52 48.99
CA ASP A 42 8.69 4.77 48.81
C ASP A 42 9.25 5.67 47.70
N ASP A 43 9.75 6.80 48.22
CA ASP A 43 10.89 7.60 47.81
C ASP A 43 12.19 6.79 47.56
N ASP A 44 13.17 7.53 47.04
CA ASP A 44 14.61 7.29 46.97
C ASP A 44 15.16 6.70 45.65
N ASN A 45 16.26 7.16 45.06
CA ASN A 45 17.23 8.25 45.24
C ASN A 45 18.30 8.03 44.12
N VAL A 46 19.24 8.97 43.91
CA VAL A 46 20.60 8.74 43.32
C VAL A 46 20.63 8.55 41.77
N ASP A 47 21.50 9.11 40.91
CA ASP A 47 22.83 9.78 40.92
C ASP A 47 22.93 10.58 39.59
N ASP A 48 23.36 11.84 39.57
CA ASP A 48 24.73 12.30 39.26
C ASP A 48 25.57 11.39 38.33
N ASP A 49 25.80 11.80 37.08
CA ASP A 49 27.18 11.76 36.56
C ASP A 49 27.45 12.73 35.40
N LYS A 50 28.51 13.50 35.62
CA LYS A 50 29.21 14.38 34.67
C LYS A 50 30.08 13.54 33.74
N LYS A 51 30.47 14.14 32.59
CA LYS A 51 31.71 13.98 31.79
C LYS A 51 31.41 14.37 30.34
N ASP A 52 32.26 15.00 29.56
CA ASP A 52 33.59 15.56 29.74
C ASP A 52 33.79 16.60 28.63
N ASP A 53 34.41 17.70 29.03
CA ASP A 53 34.98 18.73 28.18
C ASP A 53 36.16 18.16 27.37
N LYS A 54 36.21 18.44 26.06
CA LYS A 54 37.45 18.37 25.30
C LYS A 54 37.47 19.42 24.21
N THR A 55 37.84 20.61 24.64
CA THR A 55 38.43 21.67 23.83
C THR A 55 39.69 21.15 23.11
N THR A 56 39.76 21.30 21.79
CA THR A 56 41.05 21.34 21.08
C THR A 56 41.01 22.51 20.11
N VAL A 57 41.74 23.56 20.48
CA VAL A 57 42.16 24.68 19.65
C VAL A 57 43.27 24.17 18.71
N ILE A 58 43.30 24.60 17.44
CA ILE A 58 44.50 25.09 16.71
C ILE A 58 44.13 25.59 15.30
N ASP A 59 44.60 26.80 15.05
CA ASP A 59 44.96 27.52 13.83
C ASP A 59 43.96 27.84 12.71
N ASN A 60 43.63 29.14 12.70
CA ASN A 60 43.40 29.94 11.51
C ASN A 60 44.68 30.04 10.66
N THR A 61 44.56 29.86 9.36
CA THR A 61 45.39 30.61 8.42
C THR A 61 44.59 30.99 7.18
N ASP A 62 44.71 32.26 6.84
CA ASP A 62 44.08 33.00 5.76
C ASP A 62 43.94 32.25 4.43
N LYS A 63 42.77 32.43 3.79
CA LYS A 63 42.69 32.94 2.42
C LYS A 63 41.26 33.33 2.05
N ASP A 64 41.03 34.63 2.12
CA ASP A 64 40.01 35.33 1.34
C ASP A 64 40.20 35.05 -0.16
N LYS A 65 39.15 34.50 -0.80
CA LYS A 65 38.61 34.89 -2.11
C LYS A 65 37.38 34.06 -2.45
N ASP A 66 36.34 34.75 -2.93
CA ASP A 66 35.07 34.25 -3.48
C ASP A 66 33.99 33.76 -2.49
N LYS A 67 33.40 34.69 -1.72
CA LYS A 67 32.03 34.53 -1.21
C LYS A 67 31.03 34.70 -2.37
N LYS A 68 30.78 33.60 -3.09
CA LYS A 68 29.46 33.37 -3.70
C LYS A 68 28.57 32.81 -2.60
N ASP A 69 27.43 33.44 -2.38
CA ASP A 69 26.41 33.04 -1.40
C ASP A 69 26.14 31.53 -1.49
N ASP A 70 26.59 30.81 -0.46
CA ASP A 70 26.35 29.38 -0.31
C ASP A 70 24.89 29.18 0.09
N LYS A 71 23.98 29.27 -0.89
CA LYS A 71 22.59 28.78 -0.79
C LYS A 71 22.53 27.25 -0.63
N SER A 72 23.67 26.55 -0.53
CA SER A 72 23.66 25.11 -0.31
C SER A 72 23.33 24.79 1.16
N LYS A 73 22.45 23.80 1.33
CA LYS A 73 22.02 23.19 2.60
C LYS A 73 20.79 23.80 3.28
N LYS A 74 19.79 24.23 2.52
CA LYS A 74 18.42 24.06 3.02
C LYS A 74 18.04 22.58 2.87
N ASN A 75 17.92 21.89 4.00
CA ASN A 75 17.33 20.55 4.04
C ASN A 75 15.82 20.73 4.24
N TYR A 76 15.04 20.05 3.41
CA TYR A 76 13.58 20.06 3.43
C TYR A 76 13.12 18.74 4.01
N ILE A 77 12.24 18.79 5.00
CA ILE A 77 11.68 17.59 5.61
C ILE A 77 10.24 17.45 5.13
N LEU A 78 9.88 16.27 4.65
CA LEU A 78 8.50 15.98 4.31
C LEU A 78 7.62 16.03 5.58
N ALA A 79 6.76 17.05 5.67
CA ALA A 79 5.89 17.27 6.82
C ALA A 79 4.60 16.45 6.76
N LYS A 80 3.94 16.37 5.59
CA LYS A 80 2.68 15.62 5.45
C LYS A 80 2.39 15.25 3.99
N GLY A 81 1.81 14.06 3.79
CA GLY A 81 1.31 13.59 2.50
C GLY A 81 1.86 12.21 2.12
N LYS A 82 1.27 11.59 1.09
CA LYS A 82 1.78 10.39 0.43
C LYS A 82 1.55 10.50 -1.08
N GLY A 83 2.54 10.12 -1.89
CA GLY A 83 2.42 10.13 -3.34
C GLY A 83 2.65 11.52 -3.95
N ASN A 84 1.66 12.03 -4.69
CA ASN A 84 1.69 13.33 -5.36
C ASN A 84 0.96 14.40 -4.54
N ASP A 85 1.39 15.66 -4.66
CA ASP A 85 0.89 16.79 -3.87
C ASP A 85 1.20 16.66 -2.36
N ILE A 86 2.49 16.45 -2.06
CA ILE A 86 3.00 16.43 -0.69
C ILE A 86 3.34 17.84 -0.21
N LYS A 87 3.32 18.08 1.10
CA LYS A 87 3.70 19.38 1.68
C LYS A 87 4.96 19.26 2.52
N PHE A 88 5.96 20.07 2.19
CA PHE A 88 7.21 20.19 2.95
C PHE A 88 7.09 21.16 4.12
N SER A 89 7.99 21.05 5.09
CA SER A 89 8.00 21.82 6.34
C SER A 89 8.02 23.34 6.14
N ASP A 90 8.56 23.81 5.02
CA ASP A 90 8.72 25.24 4.69
C ASP A 90 7.60 25.79 3.78
N GLY A 91 6.59 24.97 3.50
CA GLY A 91 5.39 25.35 2.77
C GLY A 91 5.41 25.03 1.27
N PHE A 92 6.49 24.45 0.74
CA PHE A 92 6.50 23.95 -0.63
C PHE A 92 5.53 22.77 -0.82
N ARG A 93 4.92 22.69 -2.00
CA ARG A 93 4.14 21.56 -2.49
C ARG A 93 4.92 20.77 -3.52
N GLY A 94 5.07 19.46 -3.31
CA GLY A 94 5.89 18.57 -4.15
C GLY A 94 5.09 17.59 -5.00
N PHE A 95 5.60 17.33 -6.21
CA PHE A 95 5.09 16.33 -7.16
C PHE A 95 6.20 15.41 -7.60
N ILE A 96 5.95 14.09 -7.58
CA ILE A 96 6.94 13.06 -7.93
C ILE A 96 7.41 13.26 -9.37
N LEU A 97 8.73 13.36 -9.57
CA LEU A 97 9.37 13.39 -10.89
C LEU A 97 9.65 11.99 -11.45
N ASP A 98 10.01 11.05 -10.57
CA ASP A 98 10.37 9.69 -10.95
C ASP A 98 9.46 8.65 -10.27
N TYR A 99 8.51 8.12 -11.03
CA TYR A 99 7.56 7.10 -10.55
C TYR A 99 8.15 5.69 -10.46
N SER A 100 9.39 5.47 -10.90
CA SER A 100 10.07 4.18 -10.75
C SER A 100 10.63 3.97 -9.34
N LYS A 101 10.85 5.07 -8.60
CA LYS A 101 11.31 5.06 -7.22
C LYS A 101 10.15 5.06 -6.22
N SER A 102 10.47 4.70 -4.97
CA SER A 102 9.49 4.71 -3.90
C SER A 102 9.07 6.14 -3.56
N PRO A 103 7.77 6.40 -3.30
CA PRO A 103 7.29 7.70 -2.87
C PRO A 103 7.83 8.04 -1.48
N ALA A 104 8.04 9.33 -1.24
CA ALA A 104 8.47 9.87 0.04
C ALA A 104 7.55 9.49 1.19
N LYS A 105 8.14 9.33 2.38
CA LYS A 105 7.49 9.13 3.67
C LYS A 105 7.76 10.34 4.58
N PRO A 106 6.84 10.66 5.52
CA PRO A 106 7.08 11.70 6.51
C PRO A 106 8.40 11.48 7.25
N GLY A 107 9.22 12.53 7.36
CA GLY A 107 10.57 12.47 7.92
C GLY A 107 11.70 12.35 6.91
N ASP A 108 11.41 12.00 5.65
CA ASP A 108 12.45 11.93 4.61
C ASP A 108 13.03 13.33 4.32
N GLU A 109 14.36 13.37 4.13
CA GLU A 109 15.13 14.59 3.89
C GLU A 109 15.42 14.81 2.40
N TYR A 110 15.30 16.07 1.98
CA TYR A 110 15.52 16.51 0.61
C TYR A 110 16.44 17.73 0.55
N LYS A 111 17.17 17.86 -0.55
CA LYS A 111 18.00 19.04 -0.87
C LYS A 111 17.47 19.72 -2.11
N ALA A 112 17.32 21.05 -2.03
CA ALA A 112 16.98 21.85 -3.20
C ALA A 112 18.12 21.89 -4.20
N VAL A 113 17.77 21.72 -5.46
CA VAL A 113 18.63 21.92 -6.62
C VAL A 113 17.89 22.76 -7.67
N SER A 114 18.64 23.34 -8.60
CA SER A 114 18.07 24.12 -9.70
C SER A 114 17.04 23.30 -10.48
N THR A 115 15.95 23.95 -10.91
CA THR A 115 14.86 23.26 -11.63
C THR A 115 15.30 22.65 -12.96
N SER A 116 16.42 23.10 -13.53
CA SER A 116 17.03 22.53 -14.74
C SER A 116 17.31 21.02 -14.65
N HIS A 117 17.37 20.46 -13.43
CA HIS A 117 17.53 19.02 -13.21
C HIS A 117 16.28 18.19 -13.55
N ALA A 118 15.10 18.81 -13.69
CA ALA A 118 13.92 18.14 -14.22
C ALA A 118 13.86 18.33 -15.74
N SER A 119 13.78 17.23 -16.49
CA SER A 119 13.79 17.22 -17.97
C SER A 119 12.69 18.09 -18.59
N ASN A 120 11.56 18.23 -17.93
CA ASN A 120 10.40 19.03 -18.37
C ASN A 120 10.14 20.25 -17.47
N SER A 121 11.16 20.78 -16.79
CA SER A 121 10.99 21.83 -15.78
C SER A 121 10.22 23.04 -16.25
N ASN A 122 10.47 23.53 -17.46
CA ASN A 122 9.77 24.69 -18.01
C ASN A 122 8.27 24.40 -18.22
N ALA A 123 7.92 23.22 -18.74
CA ALA A 123 6.52 22.82 -18.92
C ALA A 123 5.80 22.66 -17.58
N LEU A 124 6.49 22.12 -16.55
CA LEU A 124 5.94 22.00 -15.20
C LEU A 124 5.70 23.38 -14.56
N LYS A 125 6.62 24.33 -14.72
CA LYS A 125 6.44 25.72 -14.26
C LYS A 125 5.27 26.40 -14.95
N LEU A 126 5.21 26.33 -16.29
CA LEU A 126 4.11 26.87 -17.09
C LEU A 126 2.77 26.27 -16.67
N ALA A 127 2.71 24.96 -16.42
CA ALA A 127 1.50 24.29 -15.96
C ALA A 127 0.98 24.85 -14.63
N VAL A 128 1.85 25.11 -13.65
CA VAL A 128 1.46 25.75 -12.38
C VAL A 128 0.93 27.17 -12.63
N ILE A 129 1.64 27.96 -13.43
CA ILE A 129 1.25 29.35 -13.75
C ILE A 129 -0.10 29.40 -14.46
N GLU A 130 -0.29 28.58 -15.49
CA GLU A 130 -1.53 28.54 -16.27
C GLU A 130 -2.71 28.05 -15.42
N CYS A 131 -2.49 27.11 -14.49
CA CYS A 131 -3.49 26.77 -13.50
C CYS A 131 -3.92 27.98 -12.64
N TYR A 132 -2.99 28.86 -12.24
CA TYR A 132 -3.35 30.07 -11.49
C TYR A 132 -4.07 31.11 -12.35
N LYS A 133 -3.58 31.38 -13.58
CA LYS A 133 -4.24 32.30 -14.52
C LYS A 133 -5.68 31.89 -14.84
N GLN A 134 -5.92 30.59 -15.00
CA GLN A 134 -7.23 30.03 -15.34
C GLN A 134 -8.11 29.72 -14.11
N ASN A 135 -7.75 30.25 -12.93
CA ASN A 135 -8.44 30.00 -11.66
C ASN A 135 -8.73 28.50 -11.40
N SER A 136 -7.79 27.64 -11.79
CA SER A 136 -7.87 26.18 -11.78
C SER A 136 -6.76 25.59 -10.91
N ALA A 137 -6.43 26.26 -9.81
CA ALA A 137 -5.36 25.85 -8.89
C ALA A 137 -5.61 24.47 -8.27
N ASP A 138 -6.88 24.05 -8.14
CA ASP A 138 -7.24 22.71 -7.67
C ASP A 138 -6.92 21.58 -8.67
N GLN A 139 -6.60 21.93 -9.93
CA GLN A 139 -6.20 20.99 -10.96
C GLN A 139 -4.69 20.79 -11.08
N ILE A 140 -3.87 21.60 -10.40
CA ILE A 140 -2.39 21.56 -10.52
C ILE A 140 -1.85 20.15 -10.37
N GLY A 141 -2.30 19.40 -9.36
CA GLY A 141 -1.81 18.05 -9.13
C GLY A 141 -2.17 17.03 -10.22
N LYS A 142 -3.31 17.21 -10.89
CA LYS A 142 -3.68 16.38 -12.05
C LYS A 142 -2.83 16.75 -13.25
N VAL A 143 -2.74 18.04 -13.56
CA VAL A 143 -2.00 18.56 -14.72
C VAL A 143 -0.52 18.18 -14.63
N LEU A 144 0.13 18.41 -13.49
CA LEU A 144 1.53 18.04 -13.29
C LEU A 144 1.76 16.54 -13.40
N LYS A 145 0.85 15.72 -12.86
CA LYS A 145 0.95 14.26 -12.99
C LYS A 145 0.92 13.82 -14.46
N ASP A 146 0.05 14.42 -15.26
CA ASP A 146 -0.03 14.12 -16.70
C ASP A 146 1.26 14.56 -17.41
N PHE A 147 1.74 15.79 -17.18
CA PHE A 147 3.00 16.28 -17.77
C PHE A 147 4.22 15.42 -17.40
N ILE A 148 4.30 14.94 -16.16
CA ILE A 148 5.43 14.09 -15.74
C ILE A 148 5.36 12.71 -16.40
N LYS A 149 4.15 12.15 -16.58
CA LYS A 149 3.97 10.80 -17.15
C LYS A 149 4.03 10.75 -18.67
N SER A 150 3.39 11.71 -19.34
CA SER A 150 3.22 11.71 -20.80
C SER A 150 3.90 12.88 -21.50
N GLY A 151 4.50 13.82 -20.79
CA GLY A 151 5.08 15.05 -21.38
C GLY A 151 4.02 16.08 -21.82
N SER A 152 2.73 15.76 -21.72
CA SER A 152 1.59 16.60 -22.11
C SER A 152 0.38 16.32 -21.22
N SER A 153 -0.61 17.23 -21.23
CA SER A 153 -1.90 17.07 -20.56
C SER A 153 -3.04 17.44 -21.52
N ASN A 154 -4.11 16.64 -21.57
CA ASN A 154 -5.30 16.90 -22.39
C ASN A 154 -6.28 17.90 -21.73
N THR A 155 -5.76 18.76 -20.86
CA THR A 155 -6.55 19.81 -20.19
C THR A 155 -6.38 21.12 -20.97
N LYS A 156 -7.32 22.07 -20.81
CA LYS A 156 -7.14 23.43 -21.36
C LYS A 156 -5.83 24.07 -20.92
N VAL A 157 -5.39 23.78 -19.69
CA VAL A 157 -4.08 24.17 -19.17
C VAL A 157 -2.96 23.51 -19.99
N GLY A 158 -3.06 22.21 -20.27
CA GLY A 158 -2.07 21.50 -21.07
C GLY A 158 -1.94 22.02 -22.51
N GLU A 159 -3.06 22.37 -23.15
CA GLU A 159 -3.06 23.02 -24.47
C GLU A 159 -2.36 24.39 -24.42
N ALA A 160 -2.66 25.21 -23.40
CA ALA A 160 -2.01 26.51 -23.20
C ALA A 160 -0.50 26.39 -22.95
N VAL A 161 -0.09 25.40 -22.16
CA VAL A 161 1.34 25.10 -21.91
C VAL A 161 2.03 24.65 -23.20
N ALA A 162 1.38 23.82 -24.03
CA ALA A 162 1.94 23.36 -25.29
C ALA A 162 2.06 24.49 -26.34
N ALA A 163 1.18 25.49 -26.28
CA ALA A 163 1.24 26.67 -27.15
C ALA A 163 2.25 27.73 -26.68
N SER A 164 2.61 27.74 -25.39
CA SER A 164 3.56 28.70 -24.82
C SER A 164 5.00 28.31 -25.13
N HIS A 165 5.79 29.31 -25.54
CA HIS A 165 7.23 29.17 -25.81
C HIS A 165 8.09 29.92 -24.77
N ASP A 166 7.47 30.41 -23.70
CA ASP A 166 8.14 31.26 -22.71
C ASP A 166 9.08 30.43 -21.85
N LYS A 167 10.31 30.93 -21.66
CA LYS A 167 11.25 30.37 -20.67
C LYS A 167 11.08 31.07 -19.34
N LEU A 168 10.73 30.31 -18.32
CA LEU A 168 10.45 30.83 -16.98
C LEU A 168 11.65 30.70 -16.05
N SER A 169 11.91 31.74 -15.25
CA SER A 169 12.80 31.71 -14.10
C SER A 169 12.30 30.74 -13.01
N ASP A 170 13.16 30.45 -12.03
CA ASP A 170 12.78 29.65 -10.84
C ASP A 170 11.89 30.45 -9.87
N HIS A 171 11.69 31.74 -10.12
CA HIS A 171 10.86 32.64 -9.33
C HIS A 171 10.08 33.55 -10.29
N VAL A 172 8.75 33.58 -10.17
CA VAL A 172 7.86 34.32 -11.05
C VAL A 172 6.81 35.06 -10.23
N ILE A 173 6.63 36.35 -10.50
CA ILE A 173 5.53 37.14 -9.95
C ILE A 173 4.46 37.25 -11.04
N LEU A 174 3.27 36.74 -10.75
CA LEU A 174 2.12 36.73 -11.64
C LEU A 174 1.03 37.64 -11.08
N LYS A 175 0.69 38.70 -11.82
CA LYS A 175 -0.50 39.51 -11.52
C LYS A 175 -1.75 38.71 -11.92
N LEU A 176 -2.61 38.41 -10.95
CA LEU A 176 -3.85 37.64 -11.18
C LEU A 176 -5.00 38.57 -11.60
N ASN A 177 -5.11 39.72 -10.95
CA ASN A 177 -6.04 40.79 -11.28
C ASN A 177 -5.50 42.14 -10.77
N GLU A 178 -6.31 43.20 -10.81
CA GLU A 178 -5.88 44.55 -10.38
C GLU A 178 -5.47 44.61 -8.91
N HIS A 179 -6.08 43.79 -8.05
CA HIS A 179 -5.90 43.83 -6.60
C HIS A 179 -5.08 42.65 -6.03
N SER A 180 -4.59 41.74 -6.88
CA SER A 180 -3.88 40.56 -6.39
C SER A 180 -2.78 40.09 -7.32
N GLN A 181 -1.67 39.70 -6.71
CA GLN A 181 -0.57 39.02 -7.37
C GLN A 181 -0.18 37.77 -6.58
N VAL A 182 0.40 36.80 -7.28
CA VAL A 182 0.98 35.60 -6.70
C VAL A 182 2.46 35.53 -7.04
N ASP A 183 3.28 35.42 -6.01
CA ASP A 183 4.70 35.10 -6.09
C ASP A 183 4.85 33.58 -6.05
N ILE A 184 5.40 33.00 -7.12
CA ILE A 184 5.60 31.56 -7.25
C ILE A 184 7.10 31.26 -7.34
N GLN A 185 7.58 30.45 -6.40
CA GLN A 185 8.94 29.91 -6.38
C GLN A 185 8.91 28.44 -6.76
N PHE A 186 9.87 28.00 -7.57
CA PHE A 186 10.00 26.65 -8.09
C PHE A 186 11.35 26.06 -7.74
N GLU A 187 11.36 24.81 -7.31
CA GLU A 187 12.58 24.08 -6.96
C GLU A 187 12.45 22.61 -7.38
N VAL A 188 13.59 21.94 -7.56
CA VAL A 188 13.62 20.47 -7.61
C VAL A 188 14.25 20.00 -6.30
N LEU A 189 13.54 19.11 -5.60
CA LEU A 189 13.95 18.56 -4.33
C LEU A 189 14.46 17.14 -4.56
N LYS A 190 15.76 16.95 -4.40
CA LYS A 190 16.41 15.64 -4.55
C LYS A 190 16.46 14.91 -3.22
N SER A 191 16.12 13.62 -3.24
CA SER A 191 16.25 12.79 -2.02
C SER A 191 17.71 12.76 -1.58
N VAL A 192 17.94 12.97 -0.28
CA VAL A 192 19.29 12.86 0.31
C VAL A 192 19.73 11.40 0.39
N SER A 193 18.80 10.46 0.63
CA SER A 193 19.09 9.03 0.70
C SER A 193 19.33 8.42 -0.70
N GLY A 194 18.72 9.01 -1.73
CA GLY A 194 18.74 8.55 -3.12
C GLY A 194 17.75 7.42 -3.44
N ASN A 195 17.15 6.80 -2.42
CA ASN A 195 16.22 5.67 -2.56
C ASN A 195 14.78 6.11 -2.89
N GLU A 196 14.41 7.32 -2.51
CA GLU A 196 13.10 7.89 -2.81
C GLU A 196 13.10 8.69 -4.12
N SER A 197 11.90 8.91 -4.66
CA SER A 197 11.71 9.78 -5.82
C SER A 197 12.16 11.21 -5.52
N ASP A 198 12.70 11.88 -6.55
CA ASP A 198 12.88 13.32 -6.55
C ASP A 198 11.53 14.01 -6.80
N TYR A 199 11.41 15.27 -6.36
CA TYR A 199 10.18 16.04 -6.43
C TYR A 199 10.37 17.37 -7.17
N PHE A 200 9.42 17.71 -8.04
CA PHE A 200 9.23 19.08 -8.51
C PHE A 200 8.38 19.80 -7.48
N ALA A 201 8.89 20.88 -6.92
CA ALA A 201 8.25 21.60 -5.85
C ALA A 201 7.94 23.04 -6.23
N TYR A 202 6.83 23.55 -5.75
CA TYR A 202 6.51 24.97 -5.87
C TYR A 202 5.93 25.54 -4.56
N LYS A 203 6.13 26.84 -4.35
CA LYS A 203 5.52 27.60 -3.26
C LYS A 203 4.88 28.85 -3.84
N ALA A 204 3.60 29.06 -3.56
CA ALA A 204 2.84 30.22 -4.02
C ALA A 204 2.48 31.10 -2.82
N SER A 205 2.79 32.39 -2.90
CA SER A 205 2.50 33.40 -1.86
C SER A 205 1.65 34.50 -2.47
N PHE A 206 0.48 34.76 -1.89
CA PHE A 206 -0.46 35.75 -2.41
C PHE A 206 -0.25 37.09 -1.73
N THR A 207 -0.26 38.17 -2.49
CA THR A 207 -0.21 39.54 -1.99
C THR A 207 -1.40 40.31 -2.55
N THR A 208 -2.19 40.92 -1.66
CA THR A 208 -3.21 41.90 -2.05
C THR A 208 -2.51 43.22 -2.34
N LEU A 209 -2.73 43.75 -3.53
CA LEU A 209 -2.27 45.07 -3.93
C LEU A 209 -3.24 46.09 -3.34
N LEU A 210 -2.76 46.95 -2.45
CA LEU A 210 -3.52 48.10 -1.99
C LEU A 210 -3.45 49.15 -3.09
N ASP A 211 -4.62 49.62 -3.55
CA ASP A 211 -4.68 50.74 -4.49
C ASP A 211 -4.15 51.99 -3.78
N GLU A 212 -2.94 52.43 -4.15
CA GLU A 212 -2.35 53.69 -3.65
C GLU A 212 -3.06 54.95 -4.19
N SER A 213 -4.29 54.85 -4.72
CA SER A 213 -4.98 55.94 -5.43
C SER A 213 -6.10 56.66 -4.66
N THR A 214 -6.06 56.71 -3.33
CA THR A 214 -6.97 57.57 -2.54
C THR A 214 -6.27 58.36 -1.43
N ASN A 215 -5.07 58.89 -1.72
CA ASN A 215 -4.47 59.98 -0.94
C ASN A 215 -4.11 61.16 -1.85
N ASN A 216 -5.11 61.80 -2.45
CA ASN A 216 -5.03 63.22 -2.81
C ASN A 216 -6.43 63.77 -3.06
N GLU A 217 -6.66 65.00 -2.58
CA GLU A 217 -7.92 65.75 -2.46
C GLU A 217 -8.69 65.42 -1.17
N THR A 218 -8.68 66.22 -0.10
CA THR A 218 -8.78 67.68 -0.05
C THR A 218 -8.24 68.18 1.29
N ASN A 219 -7.12 68.90 1.26
CA ASN A 219 -6.70 69.77 2.35
C ASN A 219 -6.14 71.05 1.71
N GLU A 220 -7.03 71.85 1.13
CA GLU A 220 -6.83 73.29 0.98
C GLU A 220 -7.95 74.00 1.74
N THR A 221 -7.62 74.26 3.00
CA THR A 221 -8.24 75.25 3.85
C THR A 221 -8.12 76.60 3.17
N ARG A 222 -9.22 77.06 2.56
CA ARG A 222 -9.38 78.45 2.15
C ARG A 222 -9.83 79.26 3.36
N ASP A 223 -8.89 79.46 4.29
CA ASP A 223 -8.94 80.53 5.28
C ASP A 223 -8.53 81.81 4.56
N ASP A 224 -9.52 82.60 4.13
CA ASP A 224 -9.46 84.06 4.20
C ASP A 224 -10.81 84.65 3.77
N ALA A 225 -11.35 85.47 4.67
CA ALA A 225 -12.58 86.27 4.58
C ALA A 225 -13.90 85.55 4.91
N ILE A 226 -14.22 85.46 6.21
CA ILE A 226 -15.41 86.12 6.79
C ILE A 226 -15.04 86.53 8.23
N THR A 227 -14.75 87.82 8.36
CA THR A 227 -14.58 88.53 9.60
C THR A 227 -15.92 88.62 10.32
N ASN A 228 -15.96 88.23 11.60
CA ASN A 228 -16.86 88.69 12.66
C ASN A 228 -18.31 89.07 12.27
N ILE A 229 -19.24 88.13 12.49
CA ILE A 229 -20.55 88.47 13.05
C ILE A 229 -20.69 87.73 14.39
N THR A 230 -20.00 88.25 15.39
CA THR A 230 -20.37 88.04 16.79
C THR A 230 -21.58 88.91 17.05
N ASN A 231 -22.79 88.37 16.94
CA ASN A 231 -24.01 88.86 17.61
C ASN A 231 -25.23 88.02 17.21
N VAL A 232 -25.42 86.86 17.84
CA VAL A 232 -26.77 86.29 18.02
C VAL A 232 -26.85 85.64 19.41
N THR A 233 -26.88 86.48 20.44
CA THR A 233 -27.39 86.10 21.77
C THR A 233 -28.70 86.85 22.03
N ASN A 234 -29.61 86.86 21.06
CA ASN A 234 -30.97 87.38 21.24
C ASN A 234 -31.94 86.67 20.30
N MET A 235 -32.32 85.44 20.63
CA MET A 235 -33.60 84.85 20.22
C MET A 235 -34.34 84.36 21.46
N THR A 236 -34.83 85.33 22.23
CA THR A 236 -35.84 85.07 23.28
C THR A 236 -37.14 85.84 23.01
N ASN A 237 -37.26 86.59 21.91
CA ASN A 237 -38.51 87.28 21.57
C ASN A 237 -38.88 87.05 20.10
N VAL A 238 -39.51 85.92 19.81
CA VAL A 238 -40.45 85.80 18.69
C VAL A 238 -41.81 85.45 19.28
N THR A 239 -42.40 86.44 19.92
CA THR A 239 -43.84 86.49 20.19
C THR A 239 -44.28 87.85 19.69
N PHE A 240 -45.27 87.85 18.78
CA PHE A 240 -45.80 88.97 17.98
C PHE A 240 -45.06 89.31 16.69
N LEU A 241 -45.57 88.76 15.57
CA LEU A 241 -45.83 89.50 14.34
C LEU A 241 -46.90 88.74 13.51
N VAL A 242 -48.13 89.24 13.58
CA VAL A 242 -49.24 88.92 12.68
C VAL A 242 -49.12 89.86 11.48
N ASN A 243 -48.73 89.32 10.30
CA ASN A 243 -49.13 89.83 8.98
C ASN A 243 -48.93 88.74 7.91
N ASN A 244 -49.94 88.54 7.07
CA ASN A 244 -50.24 87.26 6.41
C ASN A 244 -49.40 86.95 5.14
N GLU A 245 -48.69 87.91 4.55
CA GLU A 245 -47.87 87.68 3.35
C GLU A 245 -46.43 87.24 3.66
N THR A 246 -45.87 87.65 4.80
CA THR A 246 -44.49 87.32 5.19
C THR A 246 -44.37 85.89 5.73
N ASN A 247 -45.46 85.35 6.29
CA ASN A 247 -45.52 83.97 6.79
C ASN A 247 -45.48 82.93 5.66
N GLY A 248 -46.03 83.25 4.48
CA GLY A 248 -45.99 82.36 3.31
C GLY A 248 -44.56 82.18 2.78
N LEU A 249 -43.77 83.26 2.76
CA LEU A 249 -42.36 83.22 2.35
C LEU A 249 -41.48 82.49 3.36
N ILE A 250 -41.73 82.66 4.66
CA ILE A 250 -41.00 81.92 5.70
C ILE A 250 -41.38 80.43 5.68
N LEU A 251 -42.66 80.08 5.49
CA LEU A 251 -43.09 78.69 5.36
C LEU A 251 -42.48 78.02 4.12
N ASN A 252 -42.46 78.70 2.97
CA ASN A 252 -41.85 78.17 1.75
C ASN A 252 -40.34 78.01 1.90
N GLY A 253 -39.66 78.97 2.52
CA GLY A 253 -38.22 78.82 2.83
C GLY A 253 -37.93 77.67 3.79
N LEU A 254 -38.81 77.43 4.76
CA LEU A 254 -38.70 76.27 5.67
C LEU A 254 -38.96 74.95 4.92
N TYR A 255 -39.93 74.93 4.00
CA TYR A 255 -40.25 73.79 3.16
C TYR A 255 -39.09 73.44 2.22
N ASP A 256 -38.52 74.43 1.53
CA ASP A 256 -37.37 74.24 0.64
C ASP A 256 -36.15 73.74 1.41
N TYR A 257 -35.94 74.23 2.64
CA TYR A 257 -34.87 73.74 3.50
C TYR A 257 -35.10 72.30 3.98
N LEU A 258 -36.33 71.95 4.34
CA LEU A 258 -36.70 70.58 4.73
C LEU A 258 -36.59 69.61 3.54
N ASP A 259 -37.02 70.04 2.35
CA ASP A 259 -36.91 69.27 1.11
C ASP A 259 -35.43 69.07 0.74
N PHE A 260 -34.60 70.12 0.87
CA PHE A 260 -33.16 70.01 0.70
C PHE A 260 -32.51 69.03 1.68
N LEU A 261 -32.87 69.09 2.97
CA LEU A 261 -32.36 68.15 3.97
C LEU A 261 -32.82 66.72 3.69
N ALA A 262 -34.09 66.52 3.34
CA ALA A 262 -34.64 65.21 2.99
C ALA A 262 -33.96 64.62 1.76
N ASN A 263 -33.78 65.41 0.71
CA ASN A 263 -33.09 64.99 -0.52
C ASN A 263 -31.59 64.74 -0.31
N SER A 264 -30.93 65.53 0.54
CA SER A 264 -29.53 65.34 0.89
C SER A 264 -29.33 64.05 1.71
N LEU A 265 -30.20 63.81 2.70
CA LEU A 265 -30.21 62.56 3.47
C LEU A 265 -30.49 61.37 2.55
N PHE A 266 -31.54 61.43 1.73
CA PHE A 266 -31.88 60.35 0.81
C PHE A 266 -30.73 60.06 -0.17
N SER A 267 -30.09 61.09 -0.72
CA SER A 267 -28.96 60.94 -1.64
C SER A 267 -27.72 60.35 -0.97
N ALA A 268 -27.46 60.68 0.30
CA ALA A 268 -26.36 60.10 1.07
C ALA A 268 -26.62 58.63 1.43
N TRP A 269 -27.88 58.26 1.70
CA TRP A 269 -28.26 56.90 2.10
C TRP A 269 -28.49 55.95 0.93
N LYS A 270 -28.91 56.45 -0.24
CA LYS A 270 -29.23 55.63 -1.40
C LYS A 270 -28.09 54.66 -1.80
N PRO A 271 -26.82 55.09 -1.91
CA PRO A 271 -25.72 54.18 -2.24
C PRO A 271 -25.55 53.06 -1.23
N ILE A 272 -25.72 53.35 0.07
CA ILE A 272 -25.62 52.38 1.16
C ILE A 272 -26.72 51.33 1.04
N ILE A 273 -27.95 51.76 0.77
CA ILE A 273 -29.10 50.86 0.57
C ILE A 273 -28.89 49.99 -0.68
N ASP A 274 -28.42 50.55 -1.77
CA ASP A 274 -28.16 49.82 -3.01
C ASP A 274 -27.04 48.77 -2.82
N THR A 275 -25.97 49.10 -2.11
CA THR A 275 -24.90 48.15 -1.75
C THR A 275 -25.44 47.02 -0.88
N LEU A 276 -26.18 47.33 0.18
CA LEU A 276 -26.79 46.30 1.05
C LEU A 276 -27.73 45.39 0.28
N ALA A 277 -28.57 45.93 -0.60
CA ALA A 277 -29.49 45.14 -1.42
C ALA A 277 -28.73 44.17 -2.35
N ASN A 278 -27.65 44.64 -2.98
CA ASN A 278 -26.80 43.79 -3.82
C ASN A 278 -26.09 42.69 -3.01
N ASP A 279 -25.59 43.02 -1.82
CA ASP A 279 -24.95 42.04 -0.93
C ASP A 279 -25.96 40.96 -0.49
N PHE A 280 -27.17 41.36 -0.12
CA PHE A 280 -28.24 40.40 0.19
C PHE A 280 -28.60 39.50 -0.99
N LEU A 281 -28.66 40.04 -2.21
CA LEU A 281 -28.91 39.26 -3.42
C LEU A 281 -27.78 38.24 -3.67
N MET A 282 -26.52 38.63 -3.44
CA MET A 282 -25.37 37.75 -3.56
C MET A 282 -25.44 36.59 -2.55
N VAL A 283 -25.78 36.89 -1.30
CA VAL A 283 -25.98 35.88 -0.25
C VAL A 283 -27.12 34.93 -0.62
N TYR A 284 -28.25 35.45 -1.10
CA TYR A 284 -29.38 34.64 -1.54
C TYR A 284 -28.99 33.67 -2.66
N ASN A 285 -28.30 34.16 -3.70
CA ASN A 285 -27.85 33.32 -4.81
C ASN A 285 -26.85 32.25 -4.37
N ALA A 286 -25.97 32.58 -3.41
CA ALA A 286 -25.03 31.63 -2.83
C ALA A 286 -25.76 30.52 -2.03
N LEU A 287 -26.79 30.88 -1.25
CA LEU A 287 -27.63 29.94 -0.52
C LEU A 287 -28.43 29.03 -1.47
N GLU A 288 -28.97 29.59 -2.55
CA GLU A 288 -29.65 28.80 -3.58
C GLU A 288 -28.68 27.79 -4.24
N GLY A 289 -27.46 28.22 -4.56
CA GLY A 289 -26.41 27.35 -5.10
C GLY A 289 -25.99 26.24 -4.13
N LEU A 290 -25.94 26.53 -2.84
CA LEU A 290 -25.68 25.54 -1.79
C LEU A 290 -26.83 24.53 -1.70
N GLY A 291 -28.08 24.99 -1.76
CA GLY A 291 -29.26 24.13 -1.74
C GLY A 291 -29.28 23.15 -2.92
N LYS A 292 -28.99 23.63 -4.14
CA LYS A 292 -28.86 22.77 -5.33
C LYS A 292 -27.74 21.73 -5.17
N SER A 293 -26.57 22.16 -4.70
CA SER A 293 -25.43 21.27 -4.47
C SER A 293 -25.73 20.19 -3.43
N PHE A 294 -26.46 20.55 -2.37
CA PHE A 294 -26.90 19.60 -1.35
C PHE A 294 -27.94 18.61 -1.90
N GLY A 295 -28.87 19.08 -2.75
CA GLY A 295 -29.81 18.21 -3.46
C GLY A 295 -29.09 17.16 -4.31
N THR A 296 -28.12 17.57 -5.14
CA THR A 296 -27.31 16.64 -5.95
C THR A 296 -26.53 15.67 -5.07
N PHE A 297 -25.99 16.13 -3.94
CA PHE A 297 -25.29 15.27 -3.00
C PHE A 297 -26.19 14.16 -2.43
N LEU A 298 -27.44 14.49 -2.07
CA LEU A 298 -28.40 13.50 -1.57
C LEU A 298 -28.80 12.48 -2.64
N GLU A 299 -28.93 12.92 -3.89
CA GLU A 299 -29.22 12.03 -5.03
C GLU A 299 -28.05 11.06 -5.29
N ASP A 300 -26.82 11.56 -5.26
CA ASP A 300 -25.60 10.74 -5.34
C ASP A 300 -25.52 9.71 -4.20
N LEU A 301 -25.88 10.13 -2.98
CA LEU A 301 -25.91 9.27 -1.80
C LEU A 301 -26.96 8.17 -1.94
N HIS A 302 -28.17 8.50 -2.41
CA HIS A 302 -29.22 7.52 -2.68
C HIS A 302 -28.76 6.48 -3.72
N THR A 303 -28.15 6.95 -4.81
CA THR A 303 -27.56 6.08 -5.84
C THR A 303 -26.48 5.16 -5.26
N PHE A 304 -25.61 5.69 -4.40
CA PHE A 304 -24.59 4.90 -3.71
C PHE A 304 -25.19 3.81 -2.82
N MET A 305 -26.23 4.14 -2.04
CA MET A 305 -26.92 3.16 -1.20
C MET A 305 -27.58 2.05 -2.05
N GLY A 306 -28.15 2.39 -3.21
CA GLY A 306 -28.66 1.40 -4.16
C GLY A 306 -27.56 0.46 -4.67
N ALA A 307 -26.38 1.00 -5.02
CA ALA A 307 -25.23 0.19 -5.43
C ALA A 307 -24.73 -0.72 -4.30
N LEU A 308 -24.71 -0.23 -3.05
CA LEU A 308 -24.34 -1.02 -1.88
C LEU A 308 -25.32 -2.18 -1.64
N GLN A 309 -26.62 -1.93 -1.75
CA GLN A 309 -27.64 -2.98 -1.63
C GLN A 309 -27.46 -4.05 -2.72
N ASN A 310 -27.17 -3.66 -3.95
CA ASN A 310 -26.89 -4.60 -5.05
C ASN A 310 -25.64 -5.45 -4.76
N LEU A 311 -24.57 -4.85 -4.22
CA LEU A 311 -23.38 -5.58 -3.82
C LEU A 311 -23.70 -6.61 -2.74
N LEU A 312 -24.45 -6.23 -1.71
CA LEU A 312 -24.86 -7.14 -0.63
C LEU A 312 -25.71 -8.31 -1.17
N ASN A 313 -26.62 -8.01 -2.11
CA ASN A 313 -27.44 -9.02 -2.78
C ASN A 313 -26.61 -9.99 -3.64
N MET A 314 -25.45 -9.59 -4.16
CA MET A 314 -24.52 -10.48 -4.87
C MET A 314 -23.68 -11.33 -3.92
N VAL A 315 -23.28 -10.77 -2.77
CA VAL A 315 -22.43 -11.45 -1.78
C VAL A 315 -23.17 -12.58 -1.06
N GLY A 316 -24.45 -12.40 -0.74
CA GLY A 316 -25.26 -13.44 -0.07
C GLY A 316 -25.24 -14.82 -0.79
N PRO A 317 -25.54 -14.88 -2.10
CA PRO A 317 -25.45 -16.11 -2.89
C PRO A 317 -24.06 -16.75 -2.91
N LEU A 318 -22.97 -15.96 -2.90
CA LEU A 318 -21.60 -16.50 -2.87
C LEU A 318 -21.32 -17.25 -1.57
N PHE A 319 -21.79 -16.76 -0.43
CA PHE A 319 -21.70 -17.49 0.84
C PHE A 319 -22.47 -18.81 0.82
N ASN A 320 -23.65 -18.83 0.18
CA ASN A 320 -24.42 -20.07 0.01
C ASN A 320 -23.69 -21.08 -0.88
N GLN A 321 -23.06 -20.62 -1.97
CA GLN A 321 -22.25 -21.48 -2.84
C GLN A 321 -21.03 -22.05 -2.10
N LEU A 322 -20.33 -21.22 -1.32
CA LEU A 322 -19.19 -21.65 -0.51
C LEU A 322 -19.58 -22.72 0.52
N SER A 323 -20.73 -22.54 1.19
CA SER A 323 -21.30 -23.54 2.10
C SER A 323 -21.60 -24.86 1.39
N GLY A 324 -22.12 -24.80 0.15
CA GLY A 324 -22.34 -25.98 -0.69
C GLY A 324 -21.05 -26.74 -1.02
N ILE A 325 -19.99 -26.03 -1.38
CA ILE A 325 -18.67 -26.62 -1.66
C ILE A 325 -18.10 -27.30 -0.40
N LEU A 326 -18.17 -26.65 0.76
CA LEU A 326 -17.70 -27.22 2.02
C LEU A 326 -18.42 -28.53 2.37
N LYS A 327 -19.74 -28.60 2.16
CA LYS A 327 -20.50 -29.85 2.34
C LYS A 327 -20.01 -30.96 1.41
N MET A 328 -19.75 -30.65 0.13
CA MET A 328 -19.19 -31.63 -0.81
C MET A 328 -17.81 -32.13 -0.39
N VAL A 329 -16.94 -31.25 0.12
CA VAL A 329 -15.61 -31.64 0.64
C VAL A 329 -15.73 -32.60 1.82
N ILE A 330 -16.64 -32.33 2.76
CA ILE A 330 -16.88 -33.22 3.91
C ILE A 330 -17.36 -34.60 3.43
N ILE A 331 -18.28 -34.64 2.47
CA ILE A 331 -18.76 -35.90 1.88
C ILE A 331 -17.61 -36.67 1.23
N LEU A 332 -16.76 -35.99 0.46
CA LEU A 332 -15.59 -36.60 -0.19
C LEU A 332 -14.60 -37.20 0.82
N LEU A 333 -14.29 -36.46 1.89
CA LEU A 333 -13.40 -36.93 2.95
C LEU A 333 -13.94 -38.16 3.66
N ASN A 334 -15.26 -38.21 3.91
CA ASN A 334 -15.90 -39.39 4.48
C ASN A 334 -15.81 -40.60 3.54
N SER A 335 -16.02 -40.42 2.24
CA SER A 335 -15.87 -41.48 1.23
C SER A 335 -14.43 -41.99 1.16
N ILE A 336 -13.43 -41.10 1.23
CA ILE A 336 -12.01 -41.49 1.29
C ILE A 336 -11.74 -42.31 2.56
N GLY A 337 -12.26 -41.87 3.72
CA GLY A 337 -12.14 -42.61 4.97
C GLY A 337 -12.74 -44.02 4.89
N GLN A 338 -13.91 -44.16 4.25
CA GLN A 338 -14.53 -45.47 4.01
C GLN A 338 -13.66 -46.35 3.09
N LEU A 339 -13.11 -45.80 2.01
CA LEU A 339 -12.20 -46.53 1.11
C LEU A 339 -10.95 -47.01 1.84
N LEU A 340 -10.33 -46.16 2.67
CA LEU A 340 -9.18 -46.55 3.50
C LEU A 340 -9.54 -47.68 4.47
N ASN A 341 -10.71 -47.63 5.09
CA ASN A 341 -11.21 -48.70 5.96
C ASN A 341 -11.48 -50.00 5.21
N MET A 342 -11.76 -49.98 3.90
CA MET A 342 -11.88 -51.18 3.06
C MET A 342 -10.52 -51.73 2.63
N ILE A 343 -9.54 -50.86 2.38
CA ILE A 343 -8.20 -51.26 1.91
C ILE A 343 -7.37 -51.88 3.04
N MET A 344 -7.47 -51.36 4.27
CA MET A 344 -6.67 -51.86 5.40
C MET A 344 -6.84 -53.38 5.65
N PRO A 345 -8.06 -53.95 5.71
CA PRO A 345 -8.26 -55.40 5.83
C PRO A 345 -7.68 -56.21 4.68
N ILE A 346 -7.67 -55.67 3.45
CA ILE A 346 -7.08 -56.36 2.29
C ILE A 346 -5.56 -56.43 2.43
N LEU A 347 -4.93 -55.34 2.85
CA LEU A 347 -3.49 -55.30 3.12
C LEU A 347 -3.11 -56.25 4.26
N ASP A 348 -3.92 -56.31 5.33
CA ASP A 348 -3.72 -57.25 6.42
C ASP A 348 -3.85 -58.70 5.95
N PHE A 349 -4.86 -59.01 5.15
CA PHE A 349 -5.03 -60.34 4.54
C PHE A 349 -3.84 -60.74 3.66
N VAL A 350 -3.33 -59.84 2.82
CA VAL A 350 -2.14 -60.09 1.99
C VAL A 350 -0.90 -60.31 2.87
N SER A 351 -0.75 -59.53 3.94
CA SER A 351 0.34 -59.67 4.90
C SER A 351 0.30 -61.03 5.62
N GLN A 352 -0.89 -61.55 5.92
CA GLN A 352 -1.07 -62.88 6.52
C GLN A 352 -0.87 -64.03 5.52
N LEU A 353 -1.21 -63.85 4.24
CA LEU A 353 -1.00 -64.88 3.20
C LEU A 353 0.48 -65.12 2.89
N LEU A 354 1.31 -64.07 2.93
CA LEU A 354 2.71 -64.18 2.52
C LEU A 354 3.52 -65.18 3.39
N PRO A 355 3.44 -65.17 4.74
CA PRO A 355 4.02 -66.20 5.59
C PRO A 355 3.49 -67.61 5.32
N ALA A 356 2.20 -67.76 5.02
CA ALA A 356 1.60 -69.06 4.72
C ALA A 356 2.15 -69.65 3.42
N ILE A 357 2.31 -68.80 2.38
CA ILE A 357 2.95 -69.18 1.11
C ILE A 357 4.42 -69.56 1.34
N ILE A 358 5.17 -68.77 2.13
CA ILE A 358 6.57 -69.08 2.45
C ILE A 358 6.68 -70.43 3.18
N SER A 359 5.81 -70.69 4.15
CA SER A 359 5.76 -71.96 4.88
C SER A 359 5.46 -73.15 3.95
N LEU A 360 4.51 -73.00 3.02
CA LEU A 360 4.22 -74.02 2.01
C LEU A 360 5.43 -74.31 1.12
N VAL A 361 6.13 -73.27 0.67
CA VAL A 361 7.35 -73.42 -0.14
C VAL A 361 8.44 -74.16 0.65
N GLN A 362 8.64 -73.83 1.92
CA GLN A 362 9.60 -74.54 2.79
C GLN A 362 9.25 -76.02 2.95
N GLN A 363 7.96 -76.36 3.12
CA GLN A 363 7.52 -77.75 3.20
C GLN A 363 7.80 -78.51 1.90
N ILE A 364 7.54 -77.91 0.73
CA ILE A 364 7.85 -78.50 -0.57
C ILE A 364 9.36 -78.75 -0.72
N ILE A 365 10.20 -77.79 -0.32
CA ILE A 365 11.66 -77.95 -0.33
C ILE A 365 12.08 -79.13 0.56
N GLY A 366 11.51 -79.25 1.76
CA GLY A 366 11.78 -80.37 2.67
C GLY A 366 11.39 -81.73 2.07
N LEU A 367 10.24 -81.82 1.40
CA LEU A 367 9.82 -83.03 0.69
C LEU A 367 10.79 -83.39 -0.43
N ILE A 368 11.24 -82.41 -1.22
CA ILE A 368 12.23 -82.63 -2.29
C ILE A 368 13.55 -83.15 -1.71
N GLN A 369 14.04 -82.56 -0.62
CA GLN A 369 15.27 -83.00 0.04
C GLN A 369 15.16 -84.46 0.54
N ASN A 370 14.02 -84.82 1.13
CA ASN A 370 13.77 -86.20 1.57
C ASN A 370 13.76 -87.18 0.38
N ILE A 371 13.13 -86.82 -0.74
CA ILE A 371 13.14 -87.63 -1.97
C ILE A 371 14.58 -87.80 -2.50
N ILE A 372 15.37 -86.72 -2.53
CA ILE A 372 16.77 -86.79 -2.96
C ILE A 372 17.57 -87.73 -2.06
N SER A 373 17.40 -87.64 -0.74
CA SER A 373 18.06 -88.53 0.22
C SER A 373 17.67 -89.99 -0.02
N PHE A 374 16.38 -90.26 -0.19
CA PHE A 374 15.87 -91.61 -0.46
C PHE A 374 16.42 -92.20 -1.76
N ILE A 375 16.50 -91.41 -2.83
CA ILE A 375 17.13 -91.82 -4.09
C ILE A 375 18.62 -92.11 -3.88
N GLY A 376 19.32 -91.26 -3.12
CA GLY A 376 20.72 -91.49 -2.75
C GLY A 376 20.92 -92.82 -2.03
N ASP A 377 20.04 -93.16 -1.08
CA ASP A 377 20.08 -94.44 -0.36
C ASP A 377 19.85 -95.63 -1.31
N ILE A 378 18.89 -95.53 -2.24
CA ILE A 378 18.67 -96.56 -3.27
C ILE A 378 19.92 -96.73 -4.14
N ILE A 379 20.55 -95.64 -4.59
CA ILE A 379 21.77 -95.70 -5.41
C ILE A 379 22.89 -96.39 -4.64
N ASN A 380 23.09 -96.06 -3.36
CA ASN A 380 24.09 -96.69 -2.50
C ASN A 380 23.83 -98.19 -2.32
N GLN A 381 22.56 -98.58 -2.12
CA GLN A 381 22.17 -99.98 -2.05
C GLN A 381 22.44 -100.72 -3.37
N LEU A 382 22.07 -100.13 -4.52
CA LEU A 382 22.35 -100.70 -5.84
C LEU A 382 23.85 -100.83 -6.11
N ALA A 383 24.65 -99.84 -5.72
CA ALA A 383 26.10 -99.89 -5.84
C ALA A 383 26.69 -101.03 -4.98
N SER A 384 26.20 -101.20 -3.74
CA SER A 384 26.62 -102.30 -2.87
C SER A 384 26.26 -103.68 -3.44
N LEU A 385 25.06 -103.82 -4.01
CA LEU A 385 24.63 -105.04 -4.69
C LEU A 385 25.49 -105.32 -5.93
N GLY A 386 25.78 -104.30 -6.74
CA GLY A 386 26.66 -104.40 -7.89
C GLY A 386 28.07 -104.86 -7.51
N GLN A 387 28.63 -104.31 -6.42
CA GLN A 387 29.93 -104.73 -5.88
C GLN A 387 29.89 -106.20 -5.43
N ALA A 388 28.85 -106.60 -4.68
CA ALA A 388 28.69 -107.99 -4.25
C ALA A 388 28.59 -108.97 -5.43
N ILE A 389 27.87 -108.61 -6.49
CA ILE A 389 27.79 -109.41 -7.73
C ILE A 389 29.17 -109.49 -8.40
N PHE A 390 29.89 -108.37 -8.50
CA PHE A 390 31.24 -108.34 -9.08
C PHE A 390 32.21 -109.23 -8.32
N ASP A 391 32.20 -109.17 -6.98
CA ASP A 391 33.04 -110.00 -6.12
C ASP A 391 32.70 -111.49 -6.25
N TYR A 392 31.40 -111.82 -6.36
CA TYR A 392 30.94 -113.19 -6.65
C TYR A 392 31.43 -113.70 -8.01
N LEU A 393 31.31 -112.89 -9.07
CA LEU A 393 31.80 -113.24 -10.41
C LEU A 393 33.32 -113.42 -10.44
N LYS A 394 34.07 -112.55 -9.77
CA LYS A 394 35.52 -112.64 -9.63
C LYS A 394 35.94 -113.94 -8.93
N THR A 395 35.26 -114.28 -7.84
CA THR A 395 35.52 -115.52 -7.08
C THR A 395 35.22 -116.77 -7.91
N THR A 396 34.06 -116.80 -8.57
CA THR A 396 33.64 -117.92 -9.42
C THR A 396 34.54 -118.06 -10.65
N GLY A 397 34.92 -116.94 -11.27
CA GLY A 397 35.85 -116.91 -12.40
C GLY A 397 37.24 -117.43 -12.01
N SER A 398 37.75 -117.02 -10.84
CA SER A 398 39.01 -117.56 -10.31
C SER A 398 38.93 -119.06 -10.03
N PHE A 399 37.80 -119.54 -9.48
CA PHE A 399 37.58 -120.97 -9.27
C PHE A 399 37.59 -121.74 -10.59
N LEU A 400 36.85 -121.26 -11.61
CA LEU A 400 36.79 -121.90 -12.92
C LEU A 400 38.16 -121.92 -13.62
N ALA A 401 38.91 -120.80 -13.55
CA ALA A 401 40.28 -120.71 -14.07
C ALA A 401 41.21 -121.72 -13.40
N ASN A 402 41.10 -121.89 -12.07
CA ASN A 402 41.88 -122.87 -11.31
C ASN A 402 41.50 -124.31 -11.69
N VAL A 403 40.22 -124.62 -11.88
CA VAL A 403 39.77 -125.96 -12.32
C VAL A 403 40.31 -126.28 -13.72
N ILE A 404 40.24 -125.34 -14.67
CA ILE A 404 40.77 -125.52 -16.02
C ILE A 404 42.29 -125.66 -15.98
N GLY A 405 43.00 -124.81 -15.22
CA GLY A 405 44.45 -124.87 -15.08
C GLY A 405 44.93 -126.20 -14.49
N ASN A 406 44.30 -126.67 -13.41
CA ASN A 406 44.63 -127.95 -12.79
C ASN A 406 44.24 -129.14 -13.69
N GLY A 407 43.09 -129.07 -14.37
CA GLY A 407 42.69 -130.08 -15.35
C GLY A 407 43.66 -130.20 -16.53
N ALA A 408 44.14 -129.06 -17.04
CA ALA A 408 45.15 -129.00 -18.08
C ALA A 408 46.48 -129.60 -17.60
N LEU A 409 46.91 -129.31 -16.36
CA LEU A 409 48.11 -129.93 -15.78
C LEU A 409 47.98 -131.44 -15.63
N ILE A 410 46.81 -131.95 -15.23
CA ILE A 410 46.55 -133.39 -15.16
C ILE A 410 46.62 -134.02 -16.56
N LEU A 411 45.99 -133.40 -17.57
CA LEU A 411 46.07 -133.86 -18.95
C LEU A 411 47.49 -133.85 -19.51
N ILE A 412 48.25 -132.77 -19.29
CA ILE A 412 49.66 -132.67 -19.69
C ILE A 412 50.48 -133.75 -18.98
N SER A 413 50.30 -133.94 -17.68
CA SER A 413 51.00 -134.98 -16.91
C SER A 413 50.67 -136.37 -17.43
N PHE A 414 49.39 -136.64 -17.74
CA PHE A 414 48.95 -137.90 -18.33
C PHE A 414 49.57 -138.14 -19.71
N VAL A 415 49.61 -137.12 -20.57
CA VAL A 415 50.26 -137.20 -21.89
C VAL A 415 51.76 -137.43 -21.74
N ILE A 416 52.46 -136.72 -20.85
CA ILE A 416 53.89 -136.90 -20.59
C ILE A 416 54.18 -138.31 -20.07
N ILE A 417 53.39 -138.82 -19.12
CA ILE A 417 53.54 -140.18 -18.59
C ILE A 417 53.30 -141.22 -19.69
N THR A 418 52.26 -141.04 -20.51
CA THR A 418 51.90 -142.00 -21.58
C THR A 418 52.94 -142.00 -22.70
N VAL A 419 53.36 -140.82 -23.16
CA VAL A 419 54.42 -140.66 -24.18
C VAL A 419 55.76 -141.14 -23.62
N GLY A 420 56.09 -140.81 -22.37
CA GLY A 420 57.30 -141.27 -21.69
C GLY A 420 57.34 -142.79 -21.56
N ALA A 421 56.22 -143.41 -21.16
CA ALA A 421 56.09 -144.87 -21.10
C ALA A 421 56.21 -145.51 -22.49
N PHE A 422 55.63 -144.90 -23.53
CA PHE A 422 55.75 -145.37 -24.90
C PHE A 422 57.18 -145.28 -25.44
N VAL A 423 57.89 -144.17 -25.19
CA VAL A 423 59.30 -144.00 -25.58
C VAL A 423 60.20 -144.97 -24.81
N TYR A 424 59.97 -145.12 -23.50
CA TYR A 424 60.71 -146.07 -22.67
C TYR A 424 60.53 -147.52 -23.13
N ASN A 425 59.31 -147.95 -23.45
CA ASN A 425 59.04 -149.29 -23.99
C ASN A 425 59.60 -149.51 -25.40
N ARG A 426 59.85 -148.45 -26.19
CA ARG A 426 60.44 -148.57 -27.53
C ARG A 426 61.97 -148.67 -27.52
N GLN A 427 62.64 -148.12 -26.51
CA GLN A 427 64.11 -148.18 -26.38
C GLN A 427 64.61 -149.48 -25.75
N ARG A 428 63.70 -150.30 -25.22
CA ARG A 428 63.97 -151.65 -24.73
C ARG A 428 63.64 -152.66 -25.82
#